data_AF-A0A124FYM6-F1
#
_entry.id   AF-A0A124FYM6-F1
#
_cell.length_a   1.000
_cell.length_b   1.000
_cell.length_c   1.000
_cell.angle_alpha   90.00
_cell.angle_beta   90.00
_cell.angle_gamma   90.00
#
_symmetry.space_group_name_H-M   'P 1'
#
loop_
_entity.id
_entity.type
_entity.pdbx_description
1 polymer ?
#
loop_
_entity_poly.entity_id
_entity_poly.type
_entity_poly.pdbx_seq_one_letter_code
_entity_poly.pdbx_strand_id
1 'polypeptide(L)'
;RKRIDRLHELEKMELSGAMEVLPKKEVAELMHEKERLQKFLGGIKDMKRLPAALYVIDPRKERIAVAEARKLGIPIVAIVDTNCDPDEIDYIIPGNDDAIRAVRLLTGKMADAVLEGKQGEQVAE
;
A
#
# COMPACT_ATOMS: atom_id res chain seq x y z
N ARG A 1 12.41 -2.80 -6.96
CA ARG A 1 12.38 -1.57 -7.81
C ARG A 1 12.22 -1.88 -9.29
N LYS A 2 13.00 -2.79 -9.89
CA LYS A 2 12.88 -3.17 -11.32
C LYS A 2 11.45 -3.33 -11.88
N ARG A 3 10.52 -3.93 -11.12
CA ARG A 3 9.10 -4.10 -11.53
C ARG A 3 8.29 -2.80 -11.52
N ILE A 4 8.60 -1.86 -10.63
CA ILE A 4 8.00 -0.52 -10.59
C ILE A 4 8.56 0.31 -11.75
N ASP A 5 9.86 0.21 -12.01
CA ASP A 5 10.49 0.89 -13.14
C ASP A 5 9.86 0.43 -14.48
N ARG A 6 9.62 -0.88 -14.61
CA ARG A 6 8.88 -1.47 -15.74
C ARG A 6 7.46 -0.93 -15.87
N LEU A 7 6.73 -0.74 -14.76
CA LEU A 7 5.38 -0.15 -14.79
C LEU A 7 5.42 1.28 -15.32
N HIS A 8 6.39 2.10 -14.86
CA HIS A 8 6.57 3.46 -15.37
C HIS A 8 6.98 3.50 -16.84
N GLU A 9 7.79 2.54 -17.31
CA GLU A 9 8.12 2.41 -18.73
C GLU A 9 6.88 2.13 -19.57
N LEU A 10 6.02 1.20 -19.14
CA LEU A 10 4.77 0.86 -19.84
C LEU A 10 3.79 2.04 -19.87
N GLU A 11 3.64 2.77 -18.77
CA GLU A 11 2.83 4.01 -18.71
C GLU A 11 3.38 5.08 -19.67
N LYS A 12 4.70 5.27 -19.74
CA LYS A 12 5.33 6.21 -20.69
C LYS A 12 5.14 5.79 -22.14
N MET A 13 5.28 4.51 -22.45
CA MET A 13 5.08 4.00 -23.81
C MET A 13 3.65 4.24 -24.29
N GLU A 14 2.66 4.04 -23.41
CA GLU A 14 1.25 4.33 -23.71
C GLU A 14 1.02 5.85 -23.91
N LEU A 15 1.53 6.69 -23.02
CA LEU A 15 1.41 8.16 -23.13
C LEU A 15 2.08 8.74 -24.38
N SER A 16 3.20 8.15 -24.81
CA SER A 16 3.94 8.58 -26.00
C SER A 16 3.36 8.10 -27.32
N GLY A 17 2.32 7.26 -27.30
CA GLY A 17 1.74 6.63 -28.50
C GLY A 17 2.63 5.53 -29.12
N ALA A 18 3.73 5.14 -28.46
CA ALA A 18 4.64 4.11 -28.96
C ALA A 18 4.00 2.72 -29.06
N MET A 19 2.89 2.48 -28.36
CA MET A 19 2.10 1.25 -28.50
C MET A 19 1.28 1.22 -29.80
N GLU A 20 0.97 2.36 -30.42
CA GLU A 20 0.13 2.40 -31.62
C GLU A 20 0.87 1.93 -32.88
N VAL A 21 2.20 1.98 -32.88
CA VAL A 21 3.05 1.49 -33.97
C VAL A 21 3.33 -0.01 -33.90
N LEU A 22 2.91 -0.69 -32.83
CA LEU A 22 3.13 -2.12 -32.61
C LEU A 22 1.96 -2.97 -33.16
N PRO A 23 2.21 -4.25 -33.48
CA PRO A 23 1.14 -5.18 -33.82
C PRO A 23 0.11 -5.32 -32.69
N LYS A 24 -1.19 -5.40 -33.03
CA LYS A 24 -2.29 -5.52 -32.05
C LYS A 24 -2.09 -6.62 -31.01
N LYS A 25 -1.44 -7.72 -31.38
CA LYS A 25 -1.14 -8.84 -30.47
C LYS A 25 -0.13 -8.43 -29.38
N GLU A 26 0.95 -7.74 -29.76
CA GLU A 26 1.97 -7.25 -28.83
C GLU A 26 1.41 -6.17 -27.92
N VAL A 27 0.56 -5.28 -28.45
CA VAL A 27 -0.16 -4.29 -27.65
C VAL A 27 -1.02 -4.95 -26.58
N ALA A 28 -1.74 -6.02 -26.93
CA ALA A 28 -2.57 -6.75 -25.98
C ALA A 28 -1.73 -7.40 -24.85
N GLU A 29 -0.55 -7.95 -25.17
CA GLU A 29 0.37 -8.52 -24.18
C GLU A 29 0.94 -7.44 -23.25
N LEU A 30 1.33 -6.28 -23.79
CA LEU A 30 1.83 -5.14 -22.99
C LEU A 30 0.76 -4.54 -22.09
N MET A 31 -0.48 -4.42 -22.57
CA MET A 31 -1.61 -3.96 -21.76
C MET A 31 -1.91 -4.91 -20.63
N HIS A 32 -1.89 -6.22 -20.88
CA HIS A 32 -2.08 -7.23 -19.84
C HIS A 32 -0.94 -7.20 -18.79
N GLU A 33 0.31 -7.02 -19.24
CA GLU A 33 1.46 -6.83 -18.34
C GLU A 33 1.26 -5.59 -17.46
N LYS A 34 0.87 -4.46 -18.06
CA LYS A 34 0.60 -3.20 -17.35
C LYS A 34 -0.51 -3.35 -16.33
N GLU A 35 -1.66 -3.91 -16.71
CA GLU A 35 -2.78 -4.14 -15.79
C GLU A 35 -2.38 -5.00 -14.60
N ARG A 36 -1.63 -6.07 -14.85
CA ARG A 36 -1.12 -6.94 -13.80
C ARG A 36 -0.20 -6.18 -12.86
N LEU A 37 0.78 -5.44 -13.39
CA LEU A 37 1.71 -4.66 -12.58
C LEU A 37 0.99 -3.57 -11.78
N GLN A 38 0.04 -2.86 -12.39
CA GLN A 38 -0.77 -1.83 -11.74
C GLN A 38 -1.60 -2.42 -10.58
N LYS A 39 -2.20 -3.59 -10.77
CA LYS A 39 -2.99 -4.27 -9.73
C LYS A 39 -2.16 -4.61 -8.49
N PHE A 40 -0.92 -5.06 -8.66
CA PHE A 40 -0.08 -5.52 -7.54
C PHE A 40 0.83 -4.43 -6.95
N LEU A 41 1.28 -3.47 -7.76
CA LEU A 41 2.30 -2.49 -7.37
C LEU A 41 1.78 -1.06 -7.33
N GLY A 42 0.53 -0.82 -7.73
CA GLY A 42 -0.05 0.52 -7.80
C GLY A 42 0.02 1.30 -6.49
N GLY A 43 -0.15 0.63 -5.34
CA GLY A 43 -0.07 1.28 -4.03
C GLY A 43 1.33 1.74 -3.62
N ILE A 44 2.39 1.17 -4.21
CA ILE A 44 3.79 1.48 -3.87
C ILE A 44 4.54 2.17 -5.01
N LYS A 45 3.88 2.45 -6.14
CA LYS A 45 4.55 2.98 -7.34
C LYS A 45 5.19 4.36 -7.10
N ASP A 46 4.50 5.21 -6.34
CA ASP A 46 4.92 6.58 -6.04
C ASP A 46 5.80 6.67 -4.77
N MET A 47 6.07 5.55 -4.10
CA MET A 47 6.87 5.51 -2.88
C MET A 47 8.36 5.68 -3.17
N LYS A 48 8.91 6.87 -2.90
CA LYS A 48 10.34 7.18 -3.06
C LYS A 48 11.23 6.57 -1.97
N ARG A 49 10.70 6.46 -0.74
CA ARG A 49 11.36 5.93 0.45
C ARG A 49 10.48 4.92 1.17
N LEU A 50 11.08 4.14 2.07
CA LEU A 50 10.33 3.24 2.95
C LEU A 50 9.35 4.03 3.82
N PRO A 51 8.21 3.43 4.21
CA PRO A 51 7.23 4.09 5.06
C PRO A 51 7.79 4.29 6.48
N ALA A 52 7.36 5.37 7.14
CA ALA A 52 7.75 5.67 8.52
C ALA A 52 6.93 4.89 9.56
N ALA A 53 5.76 4.40 9.19
CA ALA A 53 4.91 3.53 9.98
C ALA A 53 4.09 2.65 9.03
N LEU A 54 3.69 1.46 9.50
CA LEU A 54 2.84 0.54 8.76
C LEU A 54 1.49 0.40 9.48
N TYR A 55 0.39 0.64 8.77
CA TYR A 55 -0.95 0.35 9.27
C TYR A 55 -1.44 -0.98 8.68
N VAL A 56 -1.82 -1.93 9.54
CA VAL A 56 -2.22 -3.30 9.16
C VAL A 56 -3.60 -3.63 9.69
N ILE A 57 -4.41 -4.28 8.86
CA ILE A 57 -5.69 -4.88 9.24
C ILE A 57 -5.48 -6.38 9.26
N ASP A 58 -5.90 -7.05 10.33
CA ASP A 58 -5.69 -8.50 10.53
C ASP A 58 -4.21 -8.92 10.40
N PRO A 59 -3.38 -8.64 11.44
CA PRO A 59 -1.97 -9.03 11.50
C PRO A 59 -1.73 -10.52 11.27
N ARG A 60 -2.68 -11.38 11.64
CA ARG A 60 -2.56 -12.83 11.48
C ARG A 60 -2.62 -13.23 10.01
N LYS A 61 -3.54 -12.64 9.23
CA LYS A 61 -3.58 -12.83 7.77
C LYS A 61 -2.38 -12.17 7.09
N GLU A 62 -1.94 -11.02 7.57
CA GLU A 62 -0.83 -10.23 6.99
C GLU A 62 0.54 -10.44 7.66
N ARG A 63 0.81 -11.67 8.12
CA ARG A 63 2.03 -12.01 8.87
C ARG A 63 3.34 -11.66 8.13
N ILE A 64 3.35 -11.76 6.81
CA ILE A 64 4.53 -11.43 6.00
C ILE A 64 4.85 -9.94 6.12
N ALA A 65 3.84 -9.07 6.01
CA ALA A 65 4.01 -7.63 6.13
C ALA A 65 4.48 -7.23 7.53
N VAL A 66 3.91 -7.85 8.57
CA VAL A 66 4.32 -7.65 9.97
C VAL A 66 5.78 -8.06 10.17
N ALA A 67 6.18 -9.25 9.70
CA ALA A 67 7.55 -9.74 9.83
C ALA A 67 8.57 -8.86 9.09
N GLU A 68 8.24 -8.39 7.89
CA GLU A 68 9.10 -7.48 7.13
C GLU A 68 9.23 -6.11 7.81
N ALA A 69 8.13 -5.54 8.31
CA ALA A 69 8.14 -4.28 9.02
C ALA A 69 8.98 -4.35 10.30
N ARG A 70 8.82 -5.41 11.11
CA ARG A 70 9.64 -5.65 12.31
C ARG A 70 11.12 -5.76 11.96
N LYS A 71 11.46 -6.49 10.89
CA LYS A 71 12.86 -6.65 10.44
C LYS A 71 13.49 -5.33 9.99
N LEU A 72 12.68 -4.43 9.41
CA LEU A 72 13.11 -3.11 8.97
C LEU A 72 13.03 -2.04 10.08
N GLY A 73 12.53 -2.38 11.26
CA GLY A 73 12.33 -1.45 12.38
C GLY A 73 11.24 -0.40 12.11
N ILE A 74 10.27 -0.73 11.27
CA ILE A 74 9.14 0.15 10.95
C ILE A 74 8.05 -0.09 12.00
N PRO A 75 7.60 0.95 12.73
CA PRO A 75 6.56 0.80 13.74
C PRO A 75 5.22 0.40 13.13
N ILE A 76 4.54 -0.54 13.78
CA ILE A 76 3.31 -1.18 13.29
C ILE A 76 2.12 -0.71 14.13
N VAL A 77 1.12 -0.15 13.45
CA VAL A 77 -0.19 0.15 14.01
C VAL A 77 -1.18 -0.84 13.43
N ALA A 78 -1.91 -1.59 14.25
CA ALA A 78 -2.82 -2.59 13.71
C ALA A 78 -4.11 -2.78 14.51
N ILE A 79 -5.16 -3.18 13.79
CA ILE A 79 -6.40 -3.66 14.40
C ILE A 79 -6.19 -5.11 14.82
N VAL A 80 -6.38 -5.39 16.11
CA VAL A 80 -6.18 -6.72 16.70
C VAL A 80 -7.53 -7.22 17.21
N ASP A 81 -7.94 -8.37 16.68
CA ASP A 81 -9.06 -9.15 17.21
C ASP A 81 -8.56 -10.28 18.14
N THR A 82 -9.49 -10.97 18.79
CA THR A 82 -9.27 -12.06 19.75
C THR A 82 -8.34 -13.19 19.30
N ASN A 83 -8.10 -13.32 18.00
CA ASN A 83 -7.33 -14.40 17.39
C ASN A 83 -5.89 -13.99 16.98
N CYS A 84 -5.49 -12.75 17.24
CA CYS A 84 -4.19 -12.20 16.89
C CYS A 84 -3.29 -12.06 18.12
N ASP A 85 -2.00 -12.33 17.95
CA ASP A 85 -1.01 -12.13 19.02
C ASP A 85 -0.60 -10.64 19.06
N PRO A 86 -0.92 -9.90 20.15
CA PRO A 86 -0.63 -8.48 20.25
C PRO A 86 0.89 -8.18 20.36
N ASP A 87 1.71 -9.15 20.74
CA ASP A 87 3.14 -8.92 21.04
C ASP A 87 3.97 -8.58 19.80
N GLU A 88 3.44 -8.85 18.60
CA GLU A 88 4.11 -8.53 17.33
C GLU A 88 3.85 -7.09 16.86
N ILE A 89 3.07 -6.29 17.60
CA ILE A 89 2.52 -5.00 17.16
C ILE A 89 2.87 -3.90 18.17
N ASP A 90 3.37 -2.76 17.68
CA ASP A 90 3.78 -1.65 18.54
C ASP A 90 2.59 -0.84 19.07
N TYR A 91 1.59 -0.59 18.21
CA TYR A 91 0.39 0.18 18.55
C TYR A 91 -0.87 -0.61 18.23
N ILE A 92 -1.51 -1.11 19.28
CA ILE A 92 -2.64 -2.02 19.17
C ILE A 92 -3.95 -1.25 19.23
N ILE A 93 -4.83 -1.48 18.26
CA ILE A 93 -6.22 -1.01 18.25
C ILE A 93 -7.12 -2.24 18.45
N PRO A 94 -7.64 -2.49 19.66
CA PRO A 94 -8.54 -3.62 19.88
C PRO A 94 -9.84 -3.38 19.11
N GLY A 95 -10.21 -4.32 18.23
CA GLY A 95 -11.39 -4.15 17.39
C GLY A 95 -11.69 -5.36 16.50
N ASN A 96 -12.87 -5.34 15.91
CA ASN A 96 -13.30 -6.36 14.96
C ASN A 96 -12.73 -6.05 13.57
N ASP A 97 -11.95 -6.97 13.01
CA ASP A 97 -11.32 -6.90 11.69
C ASP A 97 -12.11 -7.63 10.59
N ASP A 98 -13.01 -8.55 10.94
CA ASP A 98 -13.86 -9.29 9.99
C ASP A 98 -15.03 -8.45 9.46
N ALA A 99 -15.50 -7.46 10.22
CA ALA A 99 -16.65 -6.64 9.83
C ALA A 99 -16.23 -5.47 8.92
N ILE A 100 -16.71 -5.47 7.67
CA ILE A 100 -16.48 -4.39 6.68
C ILE A 100 -16.81 -3.00 7.26
N ARG A 101 -17.88 -2.87 8.05
CA ARG A 101 -18.26 -1.60 8.69
C ARG A 101 -17.23 -1.13 9.71
N ALA A 102 -16.69 -2.04 10.51
CA ALA A 102 -15.67 -1.72 11.51
C ALA A 102 -14.35 -1.33 10.84
N VAL A 103 -13.90 -2.12 9.86
CA VAL A 103 -12.70 -1.81 9.06
C VAL A 103 -12.82 -0.46 8.36
N ARG A 104 -13.96 -0.17 7.73
CA ARG A 104 -14.19 1.13 7.07
C ARG A 104 -14.17 2.29 8.06
N LEU A 105 -14.77 2.12 9.24
CA LEU A 105 -14.77 3.14 10.29
C LEU A 105 -13.35 3.42 10.81
N LEU A 106 -12.63 2.38 11.20
CA LEU A 106 -11.28 2.49 11.78
C LEU A 106 -10.27 3.02 10.75
N THR A 107 -10.30 2.48 9.53
CA THR A 107 -9.43 2.94 8.44
C THR A 107 -9.76 4.37 8.04
N GLY A 108 -11.05 4.74 7.99
CA GLY A 108 -11.47 6.12 7.73
C GLY A 108 -10.95 7.08 8.79
N LYS A 109 -11.08 6.72 10.07
CA LYS A 109 -10.54 7.54 11.18
C LYS A 109 -9.02 7.62 11.20
N MET A 110 -8.32 6.56 10.81
CA MET A 110 -6.88 6.58 10.64
C MET A 110 -6.48 7.53 9.49
N ALA A 111 -7.21 7.53 8.38
CA ALA A 111 -6.98 8.45 7.28
C ALA A 111 -7.23 9.92 7.70
N ASP A 112 -8.32 10.19 8.43
CA ASP A 112 -8.60 11.51 8.99
C ASP A 112 -7.44 11.97 9.89
N ALA A 113 -6.98 11.12 10.82
CA ALA A 113 -5.86 11.44 11.71
C ALA A 113 -4.55 11.72 10.97
N VAL A 114 -4.24 10.98 9.89
CA VAL A 114 -3.07 11.24 9.04
C VAL A 114 -3.20 12.57 8.29
N LEU A 115 -4.41 12.94 7.85
CA LEU A 115 -4.66 14.22 7.19
C LEU A 115 -4.55 15.38 8.18
N GLU A 116 -5.12 15.25 9.38
CA GLU A 116 -5.00 16.23 10.46
C GLU A 116 -3.53 16.44 10.86
N GLY A 117 -2.75 15.35 11.01
CA GLY A 117 -1.32 15.43 11.29
C GLY A 117 -0.53 16.16 10.20
N LYS A 118 -0.87 15.95 8.92
CA LYS A 118 -0.27 16.68 7.79
C LYS A 118 -0.70 18.13 7.71
N GLN A 119 -1.92 18.47 8.12
CA GLN A 119 -2.40 19.85 8.18
C GLN A 119 -1.80 20.61 9.37
N GLY A 120 -1.54 19.92 10.48
CA GLY A 120 -0.81 20.44 11.64
C GLY A 120 0.66 20.78 11.32
N GLU A 121 1.24 20.18 10.28
CA GLU A 121 2.47 20.65 9.62
C GLU A 121 2.22 21.89 8.73
N GLN A 122 1.39 22.85 9.17
CA GLN A 122 1.51 24.22 8.67
C GLN A 122 2.87 24.74 9.13
N VAL A 123 3.81 24.58 8.20
CA VAL A 123 5.18 25.08 8.15
C VAL A 123 5.33 26.33 9.03
N ALA A 124 5.91 26.14 10.21
CA ALA A 124 6.70 27.20 10.82
C ALA A 124 7.89 27.40 9.88
N GLU A 125 7.78 28.40 9.02
CA GLU A 125 8.88 28.92 8.20
C GLU A 125 9.91 29.64 9.09
#